data_AF-A0A0M0H288-F1
#
_entry.id   AF-A0A0M0H288-F1
#
_cell.length_a   1.000
_cell.length_b   1.000
_cell.length_c   1.000
_cell.angle_alpha   90.00
_cell.angle_beta   90.00
_cell.angle_gamma   90.00
#
_symmetry.space_group_name_H-M   'P 1'
#
loop_
_entity.id
_entity.type
_entity.pdbx_description
1 polymer ?
#
loop_
_entity_poly.entity_id
_entity_poly.type
_entity_poly.pdbx_seq_one_letter_code
_entity_poly.pdbx_strand_id
1 'polypeptide(L)' 'MAKKGQKFKTYSFELKKQVAEMRLQGKTKKQVAELLGIEDIGRLKVWMRKYREQGEFSILEHRGRRTDYVD' A
#
# COMPACT_ATOMS: atom_id res chain seq x y z
N MET A 1 17.72 10.44 -4.94
CA MET A 1 18.28 9.67 -6.07
C MET A 1 18.22 8.19 -5.73
N ALA A 2 17.59 7.35 -6.56
CA ALA A 2 17.63 5.90 -6.36
C ALA A 2 19.01 5.38 -6.80
N LYS A 3 19.66 4.58 -5.95
CA LYS A 3 20.97 3.99 -6.28
C LYS A 3 20.78 2.83 -7.26
N LYS A 4 21.64 2.74 -8.28
CA LYS A 4 21.65 1.64 -9.26
C LYS A 4 21.76 0.31 -8.51
N GLY A 5 20.80 -0.60 -8.71
CA GLY A 5 20.71 -1.89 -8.00
C GLY A 5 19.77 -1.93 -6.79
N GLN A 6 19.11 -0.81 -6.43
CA GLN A 6 18.10 -0.81 -5.35
C GLN A 6 16.88 -1.64 -5.77
N LYS A 7 16.73 -2.82 -5.16
CA LYS A 7 15.52 -3.65 -5.30
C LYS A 7 14.42 -3.04 -4.42
N PHE A 8 13.37 -2.53 -5.05
CA PHE A 8 12.18 -2.14 -4.32
C PHE A 8 11.39 -3.39 -3.97
N LYS A 9 11.11 -3.60 -2.67
CA LYS A 9 10.10 -4.60 -2.27
C LYS A 9 8.77 -4.20 -2.90
N THR A 10 8.22 -5.06 -3.75
CA THR A 10 6.86 -4.91 -4.28
C THR A 10 5.93 -5.62 -3.33
N TYR A 11 4.83 -4.97 -2.97
CA TYR A 11 3.80 -5.55 -2.11
C TYR A 11 2.54 -5.73 -2.93
N SER A 12 2.01 -6.95 -2.97
CA SER A 12 0.79 -7.28 -3.70
C SER A 12 -0.41 -6.48 -3.23
N PHE A 13 -1.39 -6.29 -4.11
CA PHE A 13 -2.65 -5.60 -3.77
C PHE A 13 -3.36 -6.24 -2.57
N GLU A 14 -3.40 -7.57 -2.51
CA GLU A 14 -4.01 -8.33 -1.42
C GLU A 14 -3.43 -7.95 -0.06
N LEU A 15 -2.10 -7.83 0.04
CA LEU A 15 -1.44 -7.43 1.27
C LEU A 15 -1.81 -6.00 1.68
N LYS A 16 -1.90 -5.07 0.72
CA LYS A 16 -2.34 -3.70 0.99
C LYS A 16 -3.82 -3.64 1.41
N LYS A 17 -4.67 -4.50 0.83
CA LYS A 17 -6.09 -4.63 1.23
C LYS A 17 -6.20 -5.17 2.66
N GLN A 18 -5.45 -6.22 3.00
CA GLN A 18 -5.39 -6.74 4.36
C GLN A 18 -4.92 -5.69 5.37
N VAL A 19 -3.94 -4.86 5.01
CA VAL A 19 -3.53 -3.72 5.84
C VAL A 19 -4.70 -2.77 6.10
N ALA A 20 -5.45 -2.39 5.06
CA ALA A 20 -6.57 -1.47 5.19
C ALA A 20 -7.68 -2.06 6.06
N GLU A 21 -8.05 -3.32 5.84
CA GLU A 21 -9.06 -4.04 6.62
C GLU A 21 -8.67 -4.13 8.10
N MET A 22 -7.44 -4.55 8.41
CA MET A 22 -6.94 -4.59 9.78
C MET A 22 -6.95 -3.20 10.44
N ARG A 23 -6.79 -2.13 9.67
CA ARG A 23 -6.83 -0.76 10.17
C ARG A 23 -8.26 -0.28 10.42
N LEU A 24 -9.23 -0.74 9.64
CA LEU A 24 -10.66 -0.56 9.92
C LEU A 24 -11.08 -1.32 11.19
N GLN A 25 -10.50 -2.51 11.43
CA GLN A 25 -10.67 -3.26 12.67
C GLN A 25 -10.04 -2.58 13.91
N GLY A 26 -9.41 -1.41 13.75
CA GLY A 26 -8.81 -0.65 14.85
C GLY A 26 -7.38 -1.05 15.22
N LYS A 27 -6.72 -1.93 14.46
CA LYS A 27 -5.34 -2.33 14.76
C LYS A 27 -4.35 -1.18 14.57
N THR A 28 -3.32 -1.15 15.39
CA THR A 28 -2.25 -0.16 15.29
C THR A 28 -1.31 -0.48 14.12
N LYS A 29 -0.65 0.53 13.55
CA LYS A 29 0.26 0.36 12.41
C LYS A 29 1.38 -0.65 12.70
N LYS A 30 1.88 -0.66 13.94
CA LYS A 30 2.92 -1.58 14.40
C LYS A 30 2.43 -3.02 14.37
N GLN A 31 1.28 -3.29 14.99
CA GLN A 31 0.68 -4.63 14.98
C GLN A 31 0.42 -5.14 13.56
N VAL A 32 -0.09 -4.30 12.66
CA VAL A 32 -0.32 -4.69 11.26
C VAL A 32 0.99 -4.97 10.53
N ALA A 33 2.02 -4.16 10.79
CA ALA A 33 3.35 -4.38 10.21
C ALA A 33 3.98 -5.68 10.72
N GLU A 34 3.86 -5.99 12.01
CA GLU A 34 4.35 -7.24 12.61
C GLU A 34 3.58 -8.46 12.07
N LEU A 35 2.25 -8.39 12.00
CA LEU A 35 1.40 -9.47 11.49
C LEU A 35 1.65 -9.80 10.02
N LEU A 36 1.94 -8.79 9.21
CA LEU A 36 2.14 -8.95 7.76
C LEU A 36 3.63 -9.00 7.36
N GLY A 37 4.55 -8.99 8.34
CA GLY A 37 6.00 -8.99 8.09
C GLY A 37 6.49 -7.77 7.30
N ILE A 38 5.81 -6.63 7.42
CA ILE A 38 6.17 -5.40 6.73
C ILE A 38 7.21 -4.66 7.55
N GLU A 39 8.45 -4.64 7.08
CA GLU A 39 9.53 -3.89 7.75
C GLU A 39 9.35 -2.37 7.65
N ASP A 40 8.66 -1.89 6.59
CA ASP A 40 8.54 -0.46 6.29
C ASP A 40 7.18 0.13 6.73
N ILE A 41 7.15 0.67 7.95
CA ILE A 41 5.96 1.34 8.52
C ILE A 41 5.63 2.64 7.75
N GLY A 42 6.63 3.26 7.10
CA GLY A 42 6.45 4.47 6.31
C GLY A 42 5.50 4.27 5.12
N ARG A 43 5.65 3.15 4.41
CA ARG A 43 4.76 2.73 3.32
C ARG A 43 3.33 2.51 3.80
N LEU A 44 3.16 1.95 5.00
CA LEU A 44 1.85 1.79 5.62
C LEU A 44 1.13 3.13 5.79
N LYS A 45 1.87 4.19 6.15
CA LYS A 45 1.30 5.55 6.26
C LYS A 45 0.86 6.08 4.89
N VAL A 46 1.65 5.84 3.84
CA VAL A 46 1.31 6.24 2.46
C VAL A 46 0.07 5.50 1.97
N TRP A 47 -0.04 4.19 2.20
CA TRP A 47 -1.20 3.40 1.81
C TRP A 47 -2.46 3.86 2.55
N MET A 48 -2.39 4.10 3.86
CA MET A 48 -3.51 4.61 4.63
C MET A 48 -3.95 6.01 4.19
N ARG A 49 -3.00 6.87 3.83
CA ARG A 49 -3.30 8.20 3.31
C ARG A 49 -4.06 8.09 1.98
N LYS A 50 -3.54 7.30 1.04
CA LYS A 50 -4.18 7.00 -0.25
C LYS A 50 -5.58 6.41 -0.09
N TYR A 51 -5.71 5.45 0.82
CA TYR A 51 -6.99 4.83 1.18
C TYR A 51 -8.01 5.86 1.68
N ARG A 52 -7.58 6.86 2.47
CA ARG A 52 -8.47 7.93 2.94
C ARG A 52 -8.87 8.90 1.84
N GLU A 53 -7.98 9.17 0.88
CA GLU A 53 -8.22 10.12 -0.21
C GLU A 53 -9.10 9.55 -1.33
N GLN A 54 -9.00 8.25 -1.61
CA GLN A 54 -9.58 7.61 -2.81
C GLN A 54 -10.22 6.23 -2.54
N GLY A 55 -10.29 5.79 -1.28
CA GLY A 55 -10.85 4.49 -0.91
C GLY A 55 -10.00 3.29 -1.35
N GLU A 56 -10.65 2.13 -1.50
CA GLU A 56 -10.02 0.87 -1.96
C GLU A 56 -9.42 0.95 -3.37
N PHE A 57 -9.84 1.92 -4.20
CA PHE A 57 -9.32 2.08 -5.55
C PHE A 57 -7.91 2.70 -5.58
N SER A 58 -7.49 3.39 -4.51
CA SER A 58 -6.16 4.03 -4.44
C SER A 58 -5.02 3.06 -4.15
N ILE A 59 -5.35 1.91 -3.56
CA ILE A 59 -4.40 0.85 -3.21
C ILE A 59 -4.20 -0.13 -4.37
N LEU A 60 -5.13 -0.15 -5.35
CA LEU A 60 -4.90 -0.76 -6.66
C LEU A 60 -3.69 -0.07 -7.29
N GLU A 61 -2.71 -0.89 -7.62
CA GLU A 61 -1.38 -0.44 -7.93
C GLU A 61 -1.35 0.24 -9.31
N HIS A 62 -1.60 1.55 -9.39
CA HIS A 62 -1.30 2.33 -10.60
C HIS A 62 0.22 2.58 -10.71
N ARG A 63 1.02 1.51 -10.82
CA ARG A 63 2.40 1.58 -11.33
C ARG A 63 2.46 0.96 -12.71
N GLY A 64 1.73 1.60 -13.61
CA GLY A 64 1.78 1.42 -15.05
C GLY A 64 1.03 2.61 -15.62
N ARG A 65 1.49 3.15 -16.74
CA ARG A 65 0.93 4.32 -17.43
C ARG A 65 -0.61 4.36 -17.39
N ARG A 66 -1.16 5.57 -17.40
CA ARG A 66 -2.46 5.85 -18.01
C ARG A 66 -2.45 5.17 -19.40
N THR A 67 -3.03 3.99 -19.51
CA THR A 67 -3.45 3.39 -20.78
C THR A 67 -4.96 3.29 -20.66
N ASP A 68 -5.60 4.32 -21.20
CA ASP A 68 -6.90 4.30 -21.86
C ASP A 68 -8.02 3.43 -21.25
N TYR A 69 -9.05 4.10 -20.73
CA TYR A 69 -10.39 3.89 -21.27
C TYR A 69 -11.21 5.16 -21.04
N VAL A 70 -11.47 5.85 -22.14
CA VAL A 70 -12.57 6.80 -22.29
C VAL A 70 -13.82 5.96 -22.53
N ASP A 71 -14.88 6.20 -21.76
CA ASP A 71 -16.25 6.10 -22.26
C ASP A 71 -16.91 7.45 -22.02
#